data_AF-A0A127VI23-F1
#
_entry.id   AF-A0A127VI23-F1
#
_cell.length_a   1.000
_cell.length_b   1.000
_cell.length_c   1.000
_cell.angle_alpha   90.00
_cell.angle_beta   90.00
_cell.angle_gamma   90.00
#
_symmetry.space_group_name_H-M   'P 1'
#
loop_
_entity.id
_entity.type
_entity.pdbx_description
1 polymer ?
#
loop_
_entity_poly.entity_id
_entity_poly.type
_entity_poly.pdbx_seq_one_letter_code
_entity_poly.pdbx_strand_id
1 'polypeptide(L)' 'MTVKEFLTTSPLINISALAKQMYPTNKDAASYLLRKLGDKGRPFTPKDAESALSALQALSMDISKLEL' A
#
# COMPACT_ATOMS: atom_id res chain seq x y z
N MET A 1 -2.92 10.43 -12.21
CA MET A 1 -2.68 10.03 -10.81
C MET A 1 -1.90 8.74 -10.80
N THR A 2 -0.71 8.74 -10.22
CA THR A 2 0.12 7.53 -10.01
C THR A 2 -0.28 6.82 -8.71
N VAL A 3 0.12 5.56 -8.54
CA VAL A 3 -0.13 4.81 -7.28
C VAL A 3 0.52 5.53 -6.10
N LYS A 4 1.74 6.07 -6.27
CA LYS A 4 2.42 6.83 -5.22
C LYS A 4 1.62 8.06 -4.82
N GLU A 5 1.17 8.86 -5.79
CA GLU A 5 0.32 10.04 -5.54
C GLU A 5 -0.98 9.68 -4.84
N PHE A 6 -1.64 8.59 -5.27
CA PHE A 6 -2.87 8.13 -4.62
C PHE A 6 -2.64 7.78 -3.15
N LEU A 7 -1.57 7.04 -2.85
CA LEU A 7 -1.24 6.62 -1.49
C LEU A 7 -0.79 7.78 -0.58
N THR A 8 -0.22 8.84 -1.13
CA THR A 8 0.19 10.02 -0.33
C THR A 8 -0.93 11.02 -0.12
N THR A 9 -1.93 11.06 -0.99
CA THR A 9 -3.02 12.06 -0.95
C THR A 9 -4.34 11.53 -0.41
N SER A 10 -4.53 10.21 -0.35
CA SER A 10 -5.79 9.60 0.09
C SER A 10 -5.78 9.25 1.58
N PRO A 11 -6.41 10.05 2.47
CA PRO A 11 -6.38 9.79 3.92
C PRO A 11 -7.17 8.55 4.34
N LEU A 12 -8.04 8.03 3.45
CA LEU A 12 -8.90 6.88 3.72
C LEU A 12 -8.19 5.53 3.60
N ILE A 13 -7.02 5.49 2.96
CA ILE A 13 -6.29 4.24 2.80
C ILE A 13 -5.59 3.89 4.10
N ASN A 14 -5.92 2.73 4.66
CA ASN A 14 -5.18 2.16 5.77
C ASN A 14 -3.81 1.65 5.27
N ILE A 15 -2.82 2.55 5.29
CA ILE A 15 -1.44 2.28 4.85
C ILE A 15 -0.82 1.10 5.60
N SER A 16 -1.18 0.89 6.87
CA SER A 16 -0.65 -0.22 7.67
C SER A 16 -1.14 -1.58 7.15
N ALA A 17 -2.44 -1.70 6.86
CA ALA A 17 -3.01 -2.91 6.29
C ALA A 17 -2.45 -3.19 4.89
N LEU A 18 -2.41 -2.18 4.03
CA LEU A 18 -1.84 -2.28 2.69
C LEU A 18 -0.37 -2.74 2.73
N ALA A 19 0.45 -2.12 3.59
CA ALA A 19 1.86 -2.45 3.71
C ALA A 19 2.09 -3.90 4.16
N LYS A 20 1.28 -4.42 5.08
CA LYS A 20 1.36 -5.83 5.51
C LYS A 20 1.08 -6.79 4.36
N GLN A 21 0.17 -6.44 3.47
CA GLN A 21 -0.13 -7.26 2.29
C GLN A 21 0.99 -7.19 1.24
N MET A 22 1.62 -6.02 1.07
CA MET A 22 2.76 -5.84 0.16
C MET A 22 4.04 -6.53 0.69
N TYR A 23 4.26 -6.53 2.01
CA TYR A 23 5.48 -6.99 2.65
C TYR A 23 5.18 -7.96 3.82
N PRO A 24 4.63 -9.16 3.56
CA PRO A 24 4.07 -10.03 4.60
C PRO A 24 5.10 -10.53 5.62
N THR A 25 6.38 -10.61 5.26
CA THR A 25 7.46 -11.05 6.15
C THR A 25 8.13 -9.89 6.91
N ASN A 26 7.75 -8.64 6.62
CA ASN A 26 8.36 -7.46 7.23
C ASN A 26 7.53 -6.99 8.43
N LYS A 27 8.06 -7.21 9.65
CA LYS A 27 7.44 -6.74 10.90
C LYS A 27 7.22 -5.21 10.94
N ASP A 28 8.04 -4.47 10.20
CA ASP A 28 8.02 -3.00 10.13
C ASP A 28 7.42 -2.50 8.81
N ALA A 29 6.57 -3.31 8.15
CA ALA A 29 6.03 -3.03 6.81
C ALA A 29 5.43 -1.62 6.68
N ALA A 30 4.64 -1.18 7.64
CA ALA A 30 4.01 0.14 7.62
C ALA A 30 5.05 1.28 7.59
N SER A 31 6.00 1.26 8.53
CA SER A 31 7.11 2.22 8.58
C SER A 31 7.98 2.16 7.33
N TYR A 32 8.19 0.95 6.78
CA TYR A 32 8.95 0.74 5.56
C TYR A 32 8.26 1.38 4.33
N LEU A 33 6.95 1.18 4.17
CA LEU A 33 6.18 1.79 3.08
C LEU A 33 6.13 3.32 3.22
N LEU A 34 5.89 3.84 4.42
CA LEU A 34 5.87 5.29 4.68
C LEU A 34 7.22 5.95 4.34
N ARG A 35 8.34 5.30 4.70
CA ARG A 35 9.67 5.78 4.31
C ARG A 35 9.85 5.84 2.80
N LYS A 36 9.36 4.84 2.07
CA LYS A 36 9.41 4.83 0.60
C LYS A 36 8.56 5.94 -0.02
N LEU A 37 7.34 6.12 0.48
CA LEU A 37 6.43 7.17 -0.01
C LEU A 37 6.99 8.57 0.22
N GLY A 38 7.67 8.79 1.35
CA GLY A 38 8.37 10.05 1.67
C GLY A 38 9.80 10.16 1.14
N ASP A 39 10.26 9.23 0.28
CA ASP A 39 11.62 9.15 -0.25
C ASP A 39 12.74 9.24 0.82
N LYS A 40 12.47 8.76 2.04
CA LYS A 40 13.38 8.81 3.19
C LYS A 40 14.37 7.65 3.18
N GLY A 41 15.41 7.80 2.37
CA GLY A 41 16.55 6.88 2.26
C GLY A 41 16.28 5.63 1.42
N ARG A 42 15.06 5.44 0.93
CA ARG A 42 14.75 4.43 -0.09
C ARG A 42 13.62 4.93 -0.98
N PRO A 43 13.79 4.97 -2.32
CA PRO A 43 12.75 5.45 -3.21
C PRO A 43 11.61 4.45 -3.33
N PHE A 44 10.41 4.95 -3.60
CA PHE A 44 9.28 4.14 -4.07
C PHE A 44 9.52 3.72 -5.52
N THR A 45 9.59 2.41 -5.77
CA THR A 45 9.99 1.84 -7.08
C THR A 45 8.77 1.43 -7.91
N PRO A 46 8.93 1.19 -9.23
CA PRO A 46 7.86 0.63 -10.05
C PRO A 46 7.29 -0.69 -9.51
N LYS A 47 8.14 -1.57 -8.96
CA LYS A 47 7.70 -2.81 -8.32
C LYS A 47 6.84 -2.57 -7.07
N ASP A 48 7.14 -1.52 -6.31
CA ASP A 48 6.29 -1.14 -5.18
C ASP A 48 4.92 -0.64 -5.67
N ALA A 49 4.88 0.06 -6.81
CA ALA A 49 3.62 0.50 -7.43
C ALA A 49 2.75 -0.67 -7.87
N GLU A 50 3.34 -1.66 -8.55
CA GLU A 50 2.63 -2.89 -8.99
C GLU A 50 2.10 -3.70 -7.81
N SER A 51 2.92 -3.88 -6.76
CA SER A 51 2.54 -4.60 -5.56
C SER A 51 1.43 -3.85 -4.78
N ALA A 52 1.53 -2.53 -4.66
CA ALA A 52 0.51 -1.70 -4.03
C ALA A 52 -0.82 -1.77 -4.79
N LEU A 53 -0.79 -1.67 -6.12
CA LEU A 53 -1.99 -1.78 -6.95
C LEU A 53 -2.67 -3.14 -6.77
N SER A 54 -1.88 -4.22 -6.79
CA SER A 54 -2.39 -5.58 -6.59
C SER A 54 -3.04 -5.76 -5.21
N ALA A 55 -2.41 -5.22 -4.16
CA ALA A 55 -2.95 -5.26 -2.80
C ALA A 55 -4.23 -4.43 -2.65
N LEU A 56 -4.29 -3.24 -3.26
CA LEU A 56 -5.52 -2.41 -3.29
C LEU A 56 -6.68 -3.14 -3.99
N GLN A 57 -6.41 -3.78 -5.13
CA GLN A 57 -7.42 -4.56 -5.85
C GLN A 57 -7.93 -5.74 -5.02
N ALA A 58 -7.03 -6.46 -4.35
CA ALA A 58 -7.41 -7.57 -3.47
C ALA A 58 -8.31 -7.10 -2.31
N LEU A 59 -7.96 -5.99 -1.65
CA LEU A 59 -8.80 -5.41 -0.60
C LEU A 59 -10.18 -5.02 -1.13
N SER A 60 -10.26 -4.45 -2.34
CA SER A 60 -11.53 -4.12 -2.98
C SER A 60 -12.38 -5.35 -3.30
N MET A 61 -11.74 -6.44 -3.77
CA MET A 61 -12.44 -7.69 -4.07
C MET A 61 -12.97 -8.35 -2.79
N ASP A 62 -12.24 -8.29 -1.68
CA ASP A 62 -12.73 -8.84 -0.41
C ASP A 62 -13.93 -8.06 0.14
N ILE A 63 -13.95 -6.73 -0.04
CA ILE A 63 -15.13 -5.91 0.30
C ILE A 63 -16.37 -6.33 -0.50
N SER A 64 -16.22 -6.72 -1.77
CA SER A 64 -17.36 -7.17 -2.59
C SER A 64 -18.02 -8.47 -2.13
N LYS A 65 -17.40 -9.20 -1.19
CA LYS A 65 -17.93 -10.45 -0.61
C LYS A 65 -18.69 -10.23 0.69
N LEU A 66 -18.83 -9.00 1.16
CA LEU A 66 -19.56 -8.68 2.38
C LEU A 66 -21.07 -8.82 2.14
N GLU A 67 -21.75 -9.56 3.00
CA GLU A 67 -23.21 -9.64 3.09
C GLU A 67 -23.67 -8.91 4.36
N LEU A 68 -24.90 -8.37 4.36
CA LEU A 68 -25.45 -7.57 5.46
C LEU A 68 -26.10 -8.42 6.56
#